data_AF-A0A9Q0BII4-F1
#
_entry.id   AF-A0A9Q0BII4-F1
#
_cell.length_a   1.000
_cell.length_b   1.000
_cell.length_c   1.000
_cell.angle_alpha   90.00
_cell.angle_beta   90.00
_cell.angle_gamma   90.00
#
_symmetry.space_group_name_H-M   'P 1'
#
loop_
_entity.id
_entity.type
_entity.pdbx_description
1 polymer ?
#
loop_
_entity_poly.entity_id
_entity_poly.type
_entity_poly.pdbx_seq_one_letter_code
_entity_poly.pdbx_strand_id
1 'polypeptide(L)' 'MSITGQLYSVLFKKNYAMLATVFGAGFAFEMGFNTGMNKLWDHHNRGRQWKDIRHKYVEAAEEEDE' A
#
# COMPACT_ATOMS: atom_id res chain seq x y z
N MET A 1 -26.87 21.49 7.06
CA MET A 1 -26.36 20.31 7.79
C MET A 1 -24.87 20.16 7.45
N SER A 2 -23.99 19.92 8.41
CA SER A 2 -22.54 19.77 8.13
C SER A 2 -22.23 18.42 7.50
N ILE A 3 -21.18 18.34 6.68
CA ILE A 3 -20.63 17.10 6.10
C ILE A 3 -20.33 16.07 7.20
N THR A 4 -19.79 16.51 8.34
CA THR A 4 -19.57 15.65 9.51
C THR A 4 -20.87 15.07 10.07
N GLY A 5 -21.93 15.88 10.09
CA GLY A 5 -23.25 15.44 10.55
C GLY A 5 -23.91 14.42 9.60
N GLN A 6 -23.66 14.56 8.30
CA GLN A 6 -24.11 13.62 7.28
C GLN A 6 -23.36 12.29 7.38
N LEU A 7 -22.02 12.33 7.44
CA LEU A 7 -21.17 11.15 7.65
C LEU A 7 -21.54 10.40 8.92
N TYR A 8 -21.73 11.11 10.04
CA TYR A 8 -22.14 10.50 11.29
C TYR A 8 -23.49 9.78 11.15
N SER A 9 -24.47 10.46 10.56
CA SER A 9 -25.83 9.91 10.42
C SER A 9 -25.89 8.67 9.53
N VAL A 10 -25.06 8.63 8.48
CA VAL A 10 -25.05 7.55 7.47
C VAL A 10 -24.16 6.38 7.90
N LEU A 11 -22.94 6.66 8.38
CA LEU A 11 -21.92 5.64 8.59
C LEU A 11 -21.73 5.26 10.06
N PHE A 12 -21.86 6.20 11.00
CA PHE A 12 -21.43 6.00 12.39
C PHE A 12 -22.56 5.91 13.42
N LYS A 13 -23.81 6.23 13.06
CA LYS A 13 -24.95 6.22 13.99
C LYS A 13 -25.48 4.82 14.32
N LYS A 14 -25.25 3.83 13.46
CA LYS A 14 -25.72 2.44 13.64
C LYS A 14 -24.53 1.50 13.76
N ASN A 15 -24.49 0.67 14.80
CA ASN A 15 -23.34 -0.20 15.10
C ASN A 15 -22.93 -1.10 13.92
N TYR A 16 -23.88 -1.74 13.24
CA TYR A 16 -23.54 -2.60 12.10
C TYR A 16 -22.95 -1.80 10.92
N ALA A 17 -23.51 -0.62 10.62
CA ALA A 17 -23.03 0.26 9.55
C ALA A 17 -21.65 0.83 9.89
N MET A 18 -21.42 1.16 11.16
CA MET A 18 -20.12 1.59 11.68
C MET A 18 -19.08 0.48 11.50
N LEU A 19 -19.38 -0.74 11.92
CA LEU A 19 -18.46 -1.88 11.78
C LEU A 19 -18.12 -2.15 10.31
N ALA A 20 -19.13 -2.18 9.43
CA ALA A 20 -18.92 -2.34 7.99
C ALA A 20 -18.05 -1.21 7.41
N THR A 21 -18.30 0.04 7.83
CA THR A 21 -17.52 1.20 7.39
C THR A 21 -16.06 1.10 7.83
N VAL A 22 -15.82 0.80 9.11
CA VAL A 22 -14.46 0.73 9.66
C VAL A 22 -13.67 -0.42 9.03
N PHE A 23 -14.27 -1.60 8.88
CA PHE A 23 -13.60 -2.72 8.24
C PHE A 23 -13.37 -2.48 6.74
N GLY A 24 -14.37 -1.97 6.02
CA GLY A 24 -14.23 -1.62 4.62
C GLY A 24 -13.16 -0.56 4.38
N ALA A 25 -13.13 0.48 5.22
CA ALA A 25 -12.10 1.50 5.19
C ALA A 25 -10.72 0.93 5.51
N GLY A 26 -10.61 0.00 6.45
CA GLY A 26 -9.38 -0.72 6.78
C GLY A 26 -8.76 -1.40 5.55
N PHE A 27 -9.55 -2.22 4.84
CA PHE A 27 -9.08 -2.89 3.61
C PHE A 27 -8.72 -1.90 2.50
N ALA A 28 -9.57 -0.91 2.25
CA ALA A 28 -9.32 0.09 1.22
C ALA A 28 -8.04 0.90 1.53
N PHE A 29 -7.85 1.27 2.80
CA PHE A 29 -6.66 1.95 3.27
C PHE A 29 -5.42 1.08 3.13
N GLU A 30 -5.45 -0.17 3.58
CA GLU A 30 -4.31 -1.09 3.46
C GLU A 30 -3.82 -1.21 2.02
N MET A 31 -4.73 -1.47 1.07
CA MET A 31 -4.37 -1.60 -0.35
C MET A 31 -3.76 -0.31 -0.91
N GLY A 32 -4.39 0.84 -0.65
CA GLY A 32 -3.93 2.13 -1.14
C GLY A 32 -2.61 2.56 -0.49
N PHE A 33 -2.51 2.42 0.83
CA PHE A 33 -1.36 2.82 1.62
C PHE A 33 -0.14 1.97 1.28
N ASN A 34 -0.26 0.64 1.27
CA ASN A 34 0.87 -0.24 0.93
C ASN A 34 1.37 0.04 -0.49
N THR A 35 0.46 0.18 -1.45
CA THR A 35 0.84 0.50 -2.85
C THR A 35 1.54 1.86 -2.94
N GLY A 36 1.00 2.89 -2.28
CA GLY A 36 1.55 4.24 -2.30
C GLY A 36 2.92 4.31 -1.62
N MET A 37 3.04 3.74 -0.44
CA MET A 37 4.27 3.75 0.34
C MET A 37 5.37 2.92 -0.31
N ASN A 38 5.04 1.77 -0.90
CA ASN A 38 6.01 1.00 -1.69
C ASN A 38 6.53 1.83 -2.87
N LYS A 39 5.65 2.49 -3.63
CA LYS A 39 6.09 3.36 -4.74
C LYS A 39 6.98 4.50 -4.28
N LEU A 40 6.64 5.13 -3.16
CA LEU A 40 7.44 6.20 -2.57
C LEU A 40 8.84 5.69 -2.18
N TRP A 41 8.88 4.56 -1.48
CA TRP A 41 10.12 3.91 -1.07
C TRP A 41 10.99 3.52 -2.26
N ASP A 42 10.38 2.90 -3.27
CA ASP A 42 11.03 2.45 -4.49
C ASP A 42 11.64 3.61 -5.28
N HIS A 43 10.92 4.72 -5.35
CA HIS A 43 11.39 5.92 -6.01
C HIS A 43 12.57 6.53 -5.26
N HIS A 44 12.46 6.65 -3.93
CA HIS A 44 13.51 7.24 -3.10
C HIS A 44 14.79 6.40 -3.08
N ASN A 45 14.68 5.07 -3.12
CA ASN A 45 15.81 4.15 -3.03
C ASN A 45 16.23 3.55 -4.38
N ARG A 46 15.81 4.16 -5.50
CA ARG A 46 16.11 3.67 -6.85
C ARG A 46 17.62 3.47 -7.05
N GLY A 47 17.98 2.33 -7.64
CA GLY A 47 19.37 1.97 -7.92
C GLY A 47 20.12 1.37 -6.74
N ARG A 48 19.49 1.31 -5.55
CA ARG A 48 20.06 0.68 -4.35
C ARG A 48 19.31 -0.59 -3.93
N GLN A 49 18.11 -0.79 -4.45
CA GLN A 49 17.30 -1.94 -4.08
C GLN A 49 17.78 -3.18 -4.81
N TRP A 50 17.65 -4.35 -4.17
CA TRP A 50 18.00 -5.61 -4.79
C TRP A 50 17.34 -5.79 -6.17
N LYS A 51 16.04 -5.48 -6.30
CA LYS A 51 15.34 -5.53 -7.59
C LYS A 51 15.95 -4.66 -8.69
N ASP A 52 16.64 -3.58 -8.32
CA ASP A 52 17.29 -2.67 -9.26
C ASP A 52 18.68 -3.18 -9.68
N ILE A 53 19.39 -3.90 -8.79
CA ILE A 53 20.79 -4.32 -9.00
C ILE A 53 20.98 -5.82 -9.22
N ARG A 54 19.95 -6.63 -9.03
CA ARG A 54 20.00 -8.11 -9.07
C ARG A 54 20.62 -8.64 -10.36
N HIS A 55 20.30 -8.03 -11.50
CA HIS A 55 20.78 -8.48 -12.81
C HIS A 55 22.31 -8.62 -12.84
N LYS A 56 23.03 -7.68 -12.20
CA LYS A 56 24.50 -7.66 -12.16
C LYS A 56 25.13 -8.87 -11.48
N TYR A 57 24.41 -9.55 -10.59
CA TYR A 57 24.95 -10.64 -9.78
C TYR A 57 24.49 -12.01 -10.27
N VAL A 58 23.34 -12.07 -10.93
CA VAL A 58 22.82 -13.32 -11.48
C VAL A 58 23.52 -13.62 -12.81
N GLU A 59 23.69 -12.61 -13.67
CA GLU A 59 24.44 -12.75 -14.92
C GLU A 59 25.92 -13.08 -14.64
N ALA A 60 26.55 -12.41 -13.67
CA ALA A 60 27.93 -12.71 -13.27
C ALA A 60 28.11 -14.14 -12.71
N ALA A 61 27.10 -14.68 -12.03
CA ALA A 61 27.14 -16.06 -11.54
C ALA A 61 26.99 -17.07 -12.69
N GLU A 62 26.15 -16.77 -13.68
CA GLU A 62 25.99 -17.60 -14.88
C GLU A 62 27.27 -17.62 -15.73
N GLU A 63 27.98 -16.48 -15.85
CA GLU A 63 29.28 -16.40 -16.55
C GLU A 63 30.43 -17.10 -15.79
N GLU A 64 30.37 -17.22 -14.46
CA GLU A 64 31.38 -17.96 -13.67
C GLU A 64 31.20 -19.48 -13.73
N ASP A 65 29.98 -19.95 -14.01
CA ASP A 65 29.62 -21.37 -14.08
C ASP A 65 29.80 -21.99 -15.49
N GLU A 66 29.99 -21.18 -16.55
CA GLU A 66 30.38 -21.59 -17.92
C GLU A 66 31.90 -21.65 -18.14
#